data_AF-A0A4Y2FZ77-F1
#
_entry.id   AF-A0A4Y2FZ77-F1
#
_cell.length_a   1.000
_cell.length_b   1.000
_cell.length_c   1.000
_cell.angle_alpha   90.00
_cell.angle_beta   90.00
_cell.angle_gamma   90.00
#
_symmetry.space_group_name_H-M   'P 1'
#
loop_
_entity.id
_entity.type
_entity.pdbx_description
1 polymer ?
#
loop_
_entity_poly.entity_id
_entity_poly.type
_entity_poly.pdbx_seq_one_letter_code
_entity_poly.pdbx_strand_id
1 'polypeptide(L)'
;MKLRLKGLYFDGLKDSTLILERVDTKRYTRKTNDEHLSLIEEQGLRYITHLSPSFGTIKQISAAIIGYFEGIIQHLSQLLAIDCDGTFVNTG
;
A
#
# COMPACT_ATOMS: atom_id res chain seq x y z
N MET A 1 19.02 4.05 14.82
CA MET A 1 18.54 5.41 14.50
C MET A 1 17.04 5.31 14.26
N LYS A 2 16.20 5.91 15.11
CA LYS A 2 14.73 5.82 14.98
C LYS A 2 14.20 7.09 14.30
N LEU A 3 13.30 6.93 13.34
CA LEU A 3 12.67 8.04 12.63
C LEU A 3 11.57 8.68 13.52
N ARG A 4 11.49 10.01 13.49
CA ARG A 4 10.40 10.80 14.09
C ARG A 4 9.48 11.30 12.97
N LEU A 5 8.55 10.45 12.54
CA LEU A 5 7.44 10.85 11.66
C LEU A 5 6.22 11.25 12.50
N LYS A 6 5.53 12.32 12.08
CA LYS A 6 4.24 12.73 12.67
C LYS A 6 3.04 12.40 11.77
N GLY A 7 3.24 12.48 10.45
CA GLY A 7 2.21 12.21 9.46
C GLY A 7 2.77 11.54 8.21
N LEU A 8 1.92 10.80 7.54
CA LEU A 8 2.19 9.99 6.36
C LEU A 8 1.06 10.21 5.35
N TYR A 9 1.41 10.62 4.15
CA TYR A 9 0.51 10.52 3.01
C TYR A 9 0.70 9.15 2.36
N PHE A 10 -0.40 8.54 1.95
CA PHE A 10 -0.34 7.37 1.10
C PHE A 10 -1.30 7.49 -0.07
N ASP A 11 -0.90 6.88 -1.18
CA ASP A 11 -1.71 6.79 -2.38
C ASP A 11 -1.69 5.35 -2.90
N GLY A 12 -2.89 4.83 -3.18
CA GLY A 12 -3.10 3.48 -3.65
C GLY A 12 -3.28 3.44 -5.15
N LEU A 13 -2.52 2.58 -5.83
CA LEU A 13 -2.73 2.22 -7.23
C LEU A 13 -3.14 0.75 -7.29
N LYS A 14 -4.27 0.48 -7.92
CA LYS A 14 -4.67 -0.89 -8.21
C LYS A 14 -4.38 -1.21 -9.66
N ASP A 15 -3.41 -2.08 -9.85
CA ASP A 15 -3.04 -2.56 -11.16
C ASP A 15 -3.73 -3.89 -11.41
N SER A 16 -4.43 -3.97 -12.54
CA SER A 16 -5.02 -5.23 -12.96
C SER A 16 -4.29 -5.82 -14.15
N THR A 17 -3.74 -7.01 -13.95
CA THR A 17 -2.96 -7.72 -14.96
C THR A 17 -3.77 -8.91 -15.46
N LEU A 18 -3.86 -9.06 -16.79
CA LEU A 18 -4.44 -10.24 -17.42
C LEU A 18 -3.34 -11.27 -17.66
N ILE A 19 -3.42 -12.39 -16.96
CA ILE A 19 -2.53 -13.53 -17.12
C ILE A 19 -3.21 -14.56 -18.02
N LEU A 20 -2.55 -14.94 -19.11
CA LEU A 20 -2.98 -16.04 -19.96
C LEU A 20 -2.40 -17.36 -19.43
N GLU A 21 -3.23 -18.14 -18.74
CA GLU A 21 -2.86 -19.47 -18.28
C GLU A 21 -3.19 -20.51 -19.36
N ARG A 22 -2.26 -21.43 -19.63
CA ARG A 22 -2.51 -22.60 -20.47
C ARG A 22 -2.59 -23.82 -19.57
N VAL A 23 -3.75 -24.48 -19.60
CA VAL A 23 -3.96 -25.78 -18.96
C VAL A 23 -4.35 -26.75 -20.07
N ASP A 24 -3.53 -27.77 -20.25
CA ASP A 24 -3.59 -28.71 -21.38
C ASP A 24 -3.55 -27.99 -22.74
N THR A 25 -4.62 -28.14 -23.54
CA THR A 25 -4.79 -27.51 -24.87
C THR A 25 -5.62 -26.22 -24.83
N LYS A 26 -6.14 -25.84 -23.66
CA LYS A 26 -7.02 -24.68 -23.49
C LYS A 26 -6.28 -23.47 -22.92
N ARG A 27 -6.70 -22.28 -23.37
CA ARG A 27 -6.22 -20.99 -22.89
C ARG A 27 -7.29 -20.36 -22.01
N TYR A 28 -6.90 -19.97 -20.80
CA TYR A 28 -7.74 -19.27 -19.85
C TYR A 28 -7.15 -17.90 -19.58
N THR A 29 -8.00 -16.89 -19.50
CA THR A 29 -7.60 -15.56 -19.06
C THR A 29 -7.97 -15.41 -17.61
N ARG A 30 -6.97 -15.20 -16.76
CA ARG A 30 -7.16 -14.89 -15.34
C ARG A 30 -6.80 -13.42 -15.11
N LYS A 31 -7.67 -12.70 -14.42
CA LYS A 31 -7.37 -11.35 -13.95
C LYS A 31 -6.73 -11.45 -12.56
N THR A 32 -5.54 -10.90 -12.40
CA THR A 32 -4.93 -10.63 -11.09
C THR A 32 -5.01 -9.15 -10.82
N ASN A 33 -5.28 -8.78 -9.58
CA ASN A 33 -5.21 -7.39 -9.15
C ASN A 33 -4.07 -7.33 -8.14
N ASP A 34 -3.11 -6.45 -8.39
CA ASP A 34 -2.06 -6.09 -7.45
C ASP A 34 -2.35 -4.68 -6.96
N GLU A 35 -2.08 -4.44 -5.69
CA GLU A 35 -2.16 -3.11 -5.13
C GLU A 35 -0.78 -2.61 -4.79
N HIS A 36 -0.52 -1.37 -5.18
CA HIS A 36 0.71 -0.66 -4.93
C HIS A 36 0.39 0.55 -4.08
N LEU A 37 1.11 0.69 -2.97
CA LEU A 37 0.95 1.78 -2.03
C LEU A 37 2.22 2.62 -2.02
N SER A 38 2.12 3.90 -2.36
CA SER A 38 3.22 4.85 -2.24
C SER A 38 3.14 5.57 -0.90
N LEU A 39 4.24 5.61 -0.16
CA LEU A 39 4.31 6.24 1.16
C LEU A 39 5.19 7.49 1.13
N ILE A 40 4.65 8.62 1.58
CA ILE A 40 5.33 9.93 1.57
C ILE A 40 5.24 10.56 2.96
N GLU A 41 6.36 11.05 3.48
CA GLU A 41 6.39 11.81 4.74
C GLU A 41 5.68 13.16 4.60
N GLU A 42 4.76 13.47 5.52
CA GLU A 42 3.98 14.71 5.50
C GLU A 42 4.86 15.98 5.53
N GLN A 43 5.79 16.08 6.48
CA GLN A 43 6.55 17.32 6.71
C GLN A 43 7.60 17.62 5.64
N GLY A 44 8.18 16.58 5.04
CA GLY A 44 9.26 16.71 4.07
C GLY A 44 8.81 16.50 2.63
N LEU A 45 7.59 16.01 2.42
CA LEU A 45 7.11 15.43 1.16
C LEU A 45 8.14 14.44 0.57
N ARG A 46 8.85 13.74 1.47
CA ARG A 46 9.91 12.82 1.10
C ARG A 46 9.30 11.44 0.86
N TYR A 47 9.57 10.89 -0.31
CA TYR A 47 9.25 9.50 -0.60
C TYR A 47 9.95 8.58 0.39
N ILE A 48 9.19 7.65 0.98
CA ILE A 48 9.68 6.69 1.97
C ILE A 48 9.90 5.34 1.31
N THR A 49 8.83 4.75 0.75
CA THR A 49 8.86 3.41 0.15
C THR A 49 7.61 3.14 -0.68
N HIS A 50 7.67 2.06 -1.46
CA HIS A 50 6.48 1.41 -2.00
C HIS A 50 6.19 0.14 -1.19
N LEU A 51 4.91 -0.19 -1.04
CA LEU A 51 4.44 -1.47 -0.50
C LEU A 51 3.52 -2.13 -1.53
N SER A 52 3.58 -3.46 -1.63
CA SER A 52 2.66 -4.25 -2.46
C SER A 52 1.88 -5.25 -1.61
N PRO A 53 0.86 -4.78 -0.86
CA PRO A 53 0.00 -5.68 -0.09
C PRO A 53 -0.77 -6.61 -1.04
N SER A 54 -0.91 -7.87 -0.65
CA SER A 54 -1.48 -8.91 -1.51
C SER A 54 -2.97 -8.72 -1.82
N PHE A 55 -3.68 -7.85 -1.10
CA PHE A 55 -5.12 -7.56 -1.25
C PHE A 55 -5.52 -6.22 -0.58
N GLY A 56 -6.51 -5.53 -1.14
CA GLY A 56 -6.87 -4.15 -0.79
C GLY A 56 -7.91 -3.87 0.24
N THR A 57 -8.05 -4.73 1.24
CA THR A 57 -8.84 -4.31 2.38
C THR A 57 -8.04 -3.30 3.20
N ILE A 58 -8.72 -2.30 3.77
CA ILE A 58 -8.12 -1.30 4.68
C ILE A 58 -7.30 -1.98 5.81
N LYS A 59 -7.71 -3.17 6.26
CA LYS A 59 -6.99 -3.95 7.28
C LYS A 59 -5.62 -4.45 6.81
N GLN A 60 -5.51 -4.89 5.55
CA GLN A 60 -4.25 -5.39 4.99
C GLN A 60 -3.31 -4.24 4.68
N ILE A 61 -3.83 -3.13 4.15
CA ILE A 61 -3.07 -1.90 3.91
C ILE A 61 -2.51 -1.36 5.24
N SER A 62 -3.37 -1.22 6.25
CA SER A 62 -2.92 -0.75 7.58
C SER A 62 -1.90 -1.69 8.22
N ALA A 63 -2.10 -3.02 8.15
CA ALA A 63 -1.12 -3.99 8.63
C ALA A 63 0.23 -3.89 7.89
N ALA A 64 0.22 -3.68 6.57
CA ALA A 64 1.44 -3.51 5.79
C ALA A 64 2.21 -2.24 6.19
N ILE A 65 1.51 -1.12 6.36
CA ILE A 65 2.11 0.15 6.81
C ILE A 65 2.68 0.01 8.24
N ILE A 66 1.91 -0.56 9.16
CA ILE A 66 2.32 -0.79 10.55
C ILE A 66 3.55 -1.70 10.59
N GLY A 67 3.51 -2.83 9.88
CA GLY A 67 4.60 -3.79 9.84
C GLY A 67 5.88 -3.21 9.23
N TYR A 68 5.77 -2.34 8.22
CA TYR A 68 6.93 -1.64 7.68
C TYR A 68 7.60 -0.72 8.72
N PHE A 69 6.81 0.04 9.47
CA PHE A 69 7.35 1.00 10.44
C PHE A 69 7.65 0.43 11.82
N GLU A 70 7.27 -0.81 12.08
CA GLU A 70 7.58 -1.51 13.32
C GLU A 70 9.10 -1.56 13.55
N GLY A 71 9.55 -1.07 14.71
CA GLY A 71 10.98 -0.96 15.03
C GLY A 71 11.72 0.22 14.36
N ILE A 72 11.17 0.82 13.30
CA ILE A 72 11.74 1.97 12.59
C ILE A 72 11.33 3.30 13.26
N ILE A 73 10.04 3.45 13.56
CA ILE A 73 9.48 4.66 14.19
C ILE A 73 9.42 4.50 15.71
N GLN A 74 9.82 5.54 16.44
CA GLN A 74 9.82 5.51 17.91
C GLN A 74 8.41 5.54 18.52
N HIS A 75 7.49 6.27 17.90
CA HIS A 75 6.13 6.48 18.38
C HIS A 75 5.10 6.16 17.30
N LEU A 76 5.02 4.88 16.90
CA LEU A 76 4.10 4.44 15.85
C LEU A 76 2.63 4.78 16.18
N SER A 77 2.25 4.78 17.46
CA SER A 77 0.92 5.17 17.94
C SER A 77 0.55 6.63 17.69
N GLN A 78 1.53 7.49 17.37
CA GLN A 78 1.33 8.90 17.05
C GLN A 78 1.32 9.17 15.55
N LEU A 79 1.53 8.15 14.72
CA LEU A 79 1.57 8.29 13.26
C LEU A 79 0.15 8.50 12.72
N LEU A 80 -0.09 9.64 12.09
CA LEU A 80 -1.31 9.89 11.32
C LEU A 80 -1.09 9.49 9.86
N ALA A 81 -1.91 8.57 9.35
CA ALA A 81 -1.91 8.20 7.93
C ALA A 81 -3.12 8.86 7.24
N ILE A 82 -2.86 9.58 6.15
CA ILE A 82 -3.86 10.32 5.38
C ILE A 82 -3.88 9.74 3.97
N ASP A 83 -5.06 9.28 3.55
CA ASP A 83 -5.30 8.86 2.17
C ASP A 83 -5.41 10.09 1.26
N CYS A 84 -4.75 10.03 0.11
CA CYS A 84 -4.81 11.07 -0.90
C CYS A 84 -6.12 11.04 -1.73
N ASP A 85 -6.86 9.93 -1.74
CA ASP A 85 -8.04 9.77 -2.60
C ASP A 85 -9.35 10.37 -2.03
N GLY A 86 -9.32 10.82 -0.77
CA GLY A 86 -10.45 11.49 -0.12
C GLY A 86 -11.66 10.59 0.17
N THR A 87 -11.53 9.27 0.00
CA THR A 87 -12.62 8.31 0.19
C THR A 87 -12.21 7.19 1.16
N PHE A 88 -13.16 6.64 1.93
CA PHE A 88 -12.90 5.48 2.80
C PHE A 88 -12.77 4.16 2.01
N VAL A 89 -12.66 4.24 0.69
CA VAL A 89 -12.76 3.11 -0.24
C VAL A 89 -11.67 3.32 -1.29
N ASN A 90 -10.64 2.47 -1.31
CA ASN A 90 -9.64 2.51 -2.37
C ASN A 90 -10.35 2.35 -3.72
N THR A 91 -10.49 3.47 -4.45
CA THR A 91 -11.25 3.54 -5.70
C THR A 91 -10.35 3.34 -6.93
N GLY A 92 -9.04 3.17 -6.71
CA GLY A 92 -8.08 2.72 -7.71
C GLY A 92 -8.38 1.31 -8.17
#